data_AF-A0A1G9A090-F1
#
_entry.id   AF-A0A1G9A090-F1
#
_cell.length_a   1.000
_cell.length_b   1.000
_cell.length_c   1.000
_cell.angle_alpha   90.00
_cell.angle_beta   90.00
_cell.angle_gamma   90.00
#
_symmetry.space_group_name_H-M   'P 1'
#
loop_
_entity.id
_entity.type
_entity.pdbx_description
1 polymer ?
#
loop_
_entity_poly.entity_id
_entity_poly.type
_entity_poly.pdbx_seq_one_letter_code
_entity_poly.pdbx_strand_id
1 'polypeptide(L)'
;MPSSIHSQNYQLFREMLVNARLAAGLTQVELARQIQKPQSYVSKYERGERRVDFTEFIHIGTILKIDPRQFIAEYLQKTSA
;
A
#
# COMPACT_ATOMS: atom_id res chain seq x y z
N MET A 1 -7.91 -7.54 -21.90
CA MET A 1 -8.32 -7.70 -20.48
C MET A 1 -7.89 -6.44 -19.76
N PRO A 2 -8.78 -5.71 -19.07
CA PRO A 2 -8.38 -4.46 -18.43
C PRO A 2 -7.28 -4.78 -17.41
N SER A 3 -6.16 -4.05 -17.48
CA SER A 3 -4.98 -4.36 -16.70
C SER A 3 -5.34 -4.40 -15.21
N SER A 4 -4.98 -5.48 -14.53
CA SER A 4 -5.36 -5.77 -13.14
C SER A 4 -4.95 -4.67 -12.14
N ILE A 5 -4.12 -3.71 -12.56
CA ILE A 5 -3.73 -2.50 -11.83
C ILE A 5 -4.89 -1.51 -11.66
N HIS A 6 -5.86 -1.49 -12.57
CA HIS A 6 -7.06 -0.64 -12.48
C HIS A 6 -8.28 -1.37 -11.91
N SER A 7 -8.09 -2.57 -11.35
CA SER A 7 -9.18 -3.23 -10.64
C SER A 7 -9.53 -2.43 -9.38
N GLN A 8 -10.83 -2.30 -9.09
CA GLN A 8 -11.33 -1.67 -7.86
C GLN A 8 -10.68 -2.29 -6.62
N ASN A 9 -10.47 -3.60 -6.64
CA ASN A 9 -9.78 -4.37 -5.59
C ASN A 9 -8.33 -3.91 -5.35
N TYR A 10 -7.58 -3.57 -6.40
CA TYR A 10 -6.21 -3.08 -6.24
C TYR A 10 -6.16 -1.60 -5.85
N GLN A 11 -7.12 -0.80 -6.32
CA GLN A 11 -7.29 0.58 -5.87
C GLN A 11 -7.55 0.63 -4.37
N LEU A 12 -8.49 -0.18 -3.86
CA LEU A 12 -8.76 -0.28 -2.42
C LEU A 12 -7.52 -0.64 -1.61
N PHE A 13 -6.79 -1.68 -2.04
CA PHE A 13 -5.54 -2.10 -1.40
C PHE A 13 -4.53 -0.95 -1.29
N ARG A 14 -4.36 -0.17 -2.38
CA ARG A 14 -3.48 1.00 -2.41
C ARG A 14 -3.95 2.11 -1.48
N GLU A 15 -5.25 2.43 -1.49
CA GLU A 15 -5.82 3.45 -0.62
C GLU A 15 -5.64 3.10 0.86
N MET A 16 -5.82 1.84 1.23
CA MET A 16 -5.53 1.37 2.58
C MET A 16 -4.06 1.57 2.97
N LEU A 17 -3.11 1.32 2.06
CA LEU A 17 -1.68 1.61 2.31
C LEU A 17 -1.39 3.11 2.43
N VAL A 18 -2.00 3.94 1.59
CA VAL A 18 -1.87 5.41 1.68
C VAL A 18 -2.37 5.89 3.04
N ASN A 19 -3.55 5.41 3.47
CA ASN A 19 -4.14 5.77 4.76
C ASN A 19 -3.25 5.33 5.92
N ALA A 20 -2.67 4.13 5.86
CA ALA A 20 -1.73 3.67 6.87
C ALA A 20 -0.46 4.55 6.94
N ARG A 21 0.09 4.97 5.80
CA ARG A 21 1.22 5.92 5.78
C ARG A 21 0.85 7.24 6.44
N LEU A 22 -0.31 7.79 6.10
CA LEU A 22 -0.81 9.05 6.66
C LEU A 22 -1.06 8.92 8.16
N ALA A 23 -1.63 7.81 8.63
CA ALA A 23 -1.84 7.52 10.05
C ALA A 23 -0.52 7.39 10.83
N ALA A 24 0.53 6.88 10.18
CA ALA A 24 1.89 6.86 10.72
C ALA A 24 2.58 8.25 10.72
N GLY A 25 1.95 9.29 10.15
CA GLY A 25 2.49 10.64 10.09
C GLY A 25 3.69 10.79 9.14
N LEU A 26 3.91 9.84 8.23
CA LEU A 26 5.07 9.83 7.34
C LEU A 26 4.75 10.48 6.00
N THR A 27 5.66 11.30 5.50
CA THR A 27 5.67 11.73 4.09
C THR A 27 6.07 10.58 3.17
N GLN A 28 5.81 10.72 1.87
CA GLN A 28 6.29 9.75 0.87
C GLN A 28 7.83 9.64 0.86
N VAL A 29 8.53 10.75 1.10
CA VAL A 29 10.00 10.79 1.15
C VAL A 29 10.52 10.01 2.36
N GLU A 30 9.89 10.18 3.53
CA GLU A 30 10.30 9.51 4.77
C GLU A 30 10.05 8.01 4.70
N LEU A 31 8.88 7.58 4.22
CA LEU A 31 8.60 6.16 4.00
C LEU A 31 9.62 5.58 3.02
N ALA A 32 9.86 6.24 1.88
CA ALA A 32 10.80 5.79 0.87
C ALA A 32 12.22 5.60 1.44
N ARG A 33 12.67 6.54 2.28
CA ARG A 33 13.96 6.44 2.99
C ARG A 33 14.01 5.22 3.89
N GLN A 34 12.94 4.94 4.64
CA GLN A 34 12.89 3.79 5.57
C GLN A 34 12.88 2.44 4.84
N ILE A 35 12.24 2.35 3.67
CA ILE A 35 12.23 1.13 2.84
C ILE A 35 13.40 1.07 1.84
N GLN A 36 14.35 2.00 1.91
CA GLN A 36 15.51 2.10 1.02
C GLN A 36 15.13 2.11 -0.48
N LYS A 37 14.09 2.86 -0.83
CA LYS A 37 13.62 3.07 -2.21
C LYS A 37 13.64 4.57 -2.55
N PRO A 38 13.68 4.93 -3.85
CA PRO A 38 13.46 6.32 -4.24
C PRO A 38 12.04 6.76 -3.90
N GLN A 39 11.79 8.05 -3.60
CA GLN A 39 10.44 8.55 -3.34
C GLN A 39 9.48 8.27 -4.51
N SER A 40 9.98 8.22 -5.75
CA SER A 40 9.19 7.86 -6.92
C SER A 40 8.60 6.45 -6.84
N TYR A 41 9.20 5.52 -6.09
CA TYR A 41 8.61 4.21 -5.80
C TYR A 41 7.29 4.37 -5.05
N VAL A 42 7.29 5.18 -3.98
CA VAL A 42 6.12 5.45 -3.16
C VAL A 42 5.04 6.17 -3.97
N SER A 43 5.41 7.25 -4.64
CA SER A 43 4.48 8.00 -5.50
C SER A 43 3.85 7.12 -6.59
N LYS A 44 4.64 6.26 -7.26
CA LYS A 44 4.12 5.37 -8.32
C LYS A 44 3.12 4.36 -7.79
N TYR A 45 3.37 3.72 -6.64
CA TYR A 45 2.39 2.77 -6.13
C TYR A 45 1.15 3.48 -5.55
N GLU A 46 1.31 4.66 -4.94
CA GLU A 46 0.17 5.43 -4.44
C GLU A 46 -0.71 5.96 -5.57
N ARG A 47 -0.13 6.26 -6.74
CA ARG A 47 -0.87 6.66 -7.96
C ARG A 47 -1.34 5.49 -8.82
N GLY A 48 -0.89 4.27 -8.57
CA GLY A 48 -1.30 3.09 -9.33
C GLY A 48 -0.53 2.86 -10.60
N GLU A 49 0.60 3.52 -10.74
CA GLU A 49 1.52 3.32 -11.86
C GLU A 49 2.44 2.11 -11.63
N ARG A 50 2.50 1.62 -10.39
CA ARG A 50 3.28 0.45 -9.99
C ARG A 50 2.51 -0.46 -9.04
N ARG A 51 2.65 -1.77 -9.22
CA ARG A 51 2.16 -2.75 -8.24
C ARG A 51 3.06 -2.83 -7.02
N VAL A 52 2.49 -3.10 -5.87
CA VAL A 52 3.19 -3.58 -4.67
C VAL A 52 2.95 -5.08 -4.63
N ASP A 53 4.01 -5.88 -4.65
CA ASP A 53 3.90 -7.32 -4.44
C ASP A 53 3.76 -7.67 -2.94
N PHE A 54 3.55 -8.95 -2.63
CA PHE A 54 3.35 -9.38 -1.25
C PHE A 54 4.55 -9.11 -0.35
N THR A 55 5.78 -9.34 -0.84
CA THR A 55 6.99 -9.12 -0.03
C THR A 55 7.22 -7.64 0.24
N GLU A 56 6.94 -6.80 -0.76
CA GLU A 56 6.97 -5.34 -0.62
C GLU A 56 5.90 -4.85 0.36
N PHE A 57 4.69 -5.43 0.31
CA PHE A 57 3.63 -5.14 1.26
C PHE A 57 4.04 -5.47 2.69
N ILE A 58 4.62 -6.64 2.95
CA ILE A 58 5.10 -7.02 4.29
C ILE A 58 6.20 -6.07 4.76
N HIS A 59 7.12 -5.69 3.88
CA HIS A 59 8.19 -4.76 4.24
C HIS A 59 7.66 -3.35 4.57
N ILE A 60 6.80 -2.79 3.72
CA ILE A 60 6.12 -1.51 3.96
C ILE A 60 5.28 -1.60 5.25
N GLY A 61 4.54 -2.68 5.42
CA GLY A 61 3.69 -2.94 6.59
C GLY A 61 4.47 -2.97 7.89
N THR A 62 5.67 -3.54 7.89
CA THR A 62 6.57 -3.55 9.06
C THR A 62 6.96 -2.14 9.46
N ILE A 63 7.31 -1.29 8.49
CA ILE A 63 7.67 0.11 8.73
C ILE A 63 6.46 0.91 9.24
N LEU A 64 5.29 0.68 8.65
CA LEU A 64 4.04 1.34 9.02
C LEU A 64 3.36 0.73 10.27
N LYS A 65 3.97 -0.27 10.91
CA LYS A 65 3.43 -1.01 12.06
C LYS A 65 2.04 -1.61 11.82
N ILE A 66 1.78 -2.06 10.59
CA ILE A 66 0.56 -2.77 10.20
C ILE A 66 0.65 -4.23 10.70
N ASP A 67 -0.39 -4.75 11.36
CA ASP A 67 -0.60 -6.21 11.47
C ASP A 67 -1.21 -6.72 10.14
N PRO A 68 -0.50 -7.56 9.36
CA PRO A 68 -0.99 -8.05 8.09
C PRO A 68 -2.33 -8.79 8.20
N ARG A 69 -2.60 -9.45 9.32
CA ARG A 69 -3.87 -10.19 9.52
C ARG A 69 -5.05 -9.23 9.64
N GLN A 70 -4.88 -8.15 10.39
CA GLN A 70 -5.91 -7.12 10.52
C GLN A 70 -6.16 -6.41 9.20
N PHE A 71 -5.08 -6.05 8.48
CA PHE A 71 -5.17 -5.43 7.17
C PHE A 71 -5.93 -6.31 6.16
N ILE A 72 -5.60 -7.61 6.10
CA ILE A 72 -6.28 -8.56 5.21
C ILE A 72 -7.74 -8.74 5.61
N ALA A 73 -8.05 -8.85 6.91
CA ALA A 73 -9.42 -8.97 7.38
C ALA A 73 -10.27 -7.76 6.98
N GLU A 74 -9.75 -6.54 7.16
CA GLU A 74 -10.42 -5.30 6.73
C GLU A 74 -10.60 -5.26 5.20
N TYR A 75 -9.57 -5.65 4.44
CA TYR A 75 -9.63 -5.70 2.99
C TYR A 75 -10.74 -6.64 2.49
N LEU A 76 -10.84 -7.84 3.08
CA LEU A 76 -11.86 -8.83 2.74
C LEU A 76 -13.28 -8.33 3.08
N GLN A 77 -13.45 -7.63 4.21
CA GLN A 77 -14.74 -7.02 4.57
C GLN A 77 -15.17 -5.97 3.55
N LYS A 78 -14.26 -5.11 3.11
CA LYS A 78 -14.54 -4.03 2.15
C LYS A 78 -14.73 -4.49 0.70
N THR A 79 -14.23 -5.68 0.35
CA THR A 79 -14.44 -6.29 -0.98
C THR A 79 -15.65 -7.23 -1.04
N SER A 80 -16.17 -7.65 0.12
CA SER A 80 -17.39 -8.47 0.22
C SER A 80 -18.68 -7.64 0.32
N ALA A 81 -18.55 -6.32 0.35
CA ALA A 81 -19.64 -5.34 0.38
C ALA A 81 -19.87 -4.75 -1.02
#